data_AF-A0A3C1P6T4-F1
#
_entry.id   AF-A0A3C1P6T4-F1
#
_cell.length_a   1.000
_cell.length_b   1.000
_cell.length_c   1.000
_cell.angle_alpha   90.00
_cell.angle_beta   90.00
_cell.angle_gamma   90.00
#
_symmetry.space_group_name_H-M   'P 1'
#
loop_
_entity.id
_entity.type
_entity.pdbx_description
1 polymer ?
#
loop_
_entity_poly.entity_id
_entity_poly.type
_entity_poly.pdbx_seq_one_letter_code
_entity_poly.pdbx_strand_id
1 'polypeptide(L)' 'TVQIRQGDINVTIISPNNQTIGNAANGVSQWQGQLPNSGDYIVEISAPNQSGYVINIEVS' A
#
# COMPACT_ATOMS: atom_id res chain seq x y z
N THR A 1 0.85 8.10 3.71
CA THR A 1 0.84 6.92 4.59
C THR A 1 -0.16 5.89 4.10
N VAL A 2 0.14 4.61 4.24
CA VAL A 2 -0.77 3.49 3.98
C VAL A 2 -0.75 2.58 5.21
N GLN A 3 -1.93 2.24 5.73
CA GLN A 3 -2.04 1.41 6.93
C GLN A 3 -3.12 0.34 6.76
N ILE A 4 -2.76 -0.91 7.02
CA ILE A 4 -3.66 -2.05 7.13
C ILE A 4 -4.29 -2.01 8.53
N ARG A 5 -5.60 -1.79 8.60
CA ARG A 5 -6.37 -1.77 9.86
C ARG A 5 -6.94 -3.14 10.20
N GLN A 6 -7.28 -3.92 9.19
CA GLN A 6 -7.86 -5.26 9.33
C GLN A 6 -7.61 -6.09 8.06
N GLY A 7 -7.46 -7.39 8.23
CA GLY A 7 -7.29 -8.36 7.14
C GLY A 7 -5.83 -8.79 6.97
N ASP A 8 -5.64 -10.00 6.46
CA ASP A 8 -4.33 -10.52 6.07
C ASP A 8 -4.12 -10.20 4.58
N ILE A 9 -3.55 -9.03 4.33
CA ILE A 9 -3.30 -8.52 2.98
C ILE A 9 -1.88 -7.95 2.91
N ASN A 10 -1.35 -7.91 1.69
CA ASN A 10 -0.17 -7.15 1.35
C ASN A 10 -0.59 -5.95 0.50
N VAL A 11 0.04 -4.80 0.76
CA VAL A 11 -0.16 -3.58 -0.01
C VAL A 11 1.17 -3.13 -0.61
N THR A 12 1.18 -2.85 -1.91
CA THR A 12 2.34 -2.34 -2.65
C THR A 12 2.00 -0.97 -3.23
N ILE A 13 2.92 -0.01 -3.10
CA ILE A 13 2.79 1.33 -3.66
C ILE A 13 3.69 1.44 -4.88
N ILE A 14 3.09 1.75 -6.04
CA ILE A 14 3.77 1.83 -7.33
C ILE A 14 3.66 3.27 -7.86
N SER A 15 4.78 3.85 -8.27
CA SER A 15 4.89 5.21 -8.79
C SER A 15 4.45 5.32 -10.26
N PRO A 16 4.25 6.55 -10.78
CA PRO A 16 3.81 6.79 -12.16
C PRO A 16 4.71 6.18 -13.25
N ASN A 17 5.99 5.94 -12.94
CA ASN A 17 6.95 5.27 -13.82
C ASN A 17 7.00 3.75 -13.60
N ASN A 18 5.97 3.19 -12.96
CA ASN A 18 5.79 1.76 -12.73
C ASN A 18 6.85 1.11 -11.82
N GLN A 19 7.41 1.88 -10.87
CA GLN A 19 8.38 1.39 -9.89
C GLN A 19 7.73 1.20 -8.52
N THR A 20 8.05 0.10 -7.83
CA THR A 20 7.64 -0.06 -6.43
C THR A 20 8.44 0.87 -5.54
N ILE A 21 7.75 1.74 -4.81
CA ILE A 21 8.36 2.71 -3.89
C ILE A 21 8.11 2.39 -2.41
N GLY A 22 7.28 1.38 -2.12
CA GLY A 22 6.91 1.03 -0.77
C GLY A 22 5.98 -0.18 -0.67
N ASN A 23 5.93 -0.78 0.51
CA ASN A 23 4.98 -1.84 0.82
C ASN A 23 4.61 -1.88 2.32
N ALA A 24 3.41 -2.38 2.60
CA ALA A 24 2.98 -2.90 3.89
C ALA A 24 2.64 -4.38 3.67
N ALA A 25 3.58 -5.26 4.01
CA ALA A 25 3.51 -6.68 3.69
C ALA A 25 4.25 -7.53 4.74
N ASN A 26 4.02 -8.84 4.74
CA ASN A 26 4.74 -9.80 5.59
C ASN A 26 4.71 -9.44 7.09
N GLY A 27 3.52 -9.07 7.60
CA GLY A 27 3.32 -8.68 8.99
C GLY A 27 3.63 -7.20 9.29
N VAL A 28 4.14 -6.43 8.32
CA VAL A 28 4.24 -4.97 8.42
C VAL A 28 2.90 -4.36 8.05
N SER A 29 2.21 -3.76 9.02
CA SER A 29 0.87 -3.20 8.84
C SER A 29 0.84 -1.75 8.34
N GLN A 30 2.01 -1.10 8.16
CA GLN A 30 2.06 0.30 7.76
C GLN A 30 3.27 0.61 6.88
N TRP A 31 3.04 1.42 5.86
CA TRP A 31 4.06 2.11 5.10
C TRP A 31 3.90 3.63 5.22
N GLN A 32 5.01 4.33 5.35
CA GLN A 32 5.07 5.79 5.28
C GLN A 32 6.31 6.18 4.47
N GLY A 33 6.14 7.12 3.54
CA GLY A 33 7.22 7.61 2.70
C GLY A 33 6.83 8.87 1.95
N GLN A 34 7.82 9.49 1.32
CA GLN A 34 7.63 10.64 0.44
C GLN A 34 7.40 10.18 -1.00
N LEU A 35 6.51 10.86 -1.71
CA LEU A 35 6.25 10.60 -3.12
C LEU A 35 7.35 11.26 -3.97
N PRO A 36 8.11 10.50 -4.77
CA PRO A 36 9.28 11.03 -5.48
C PRO A 36 8.93 11.99 -6.63
N ASN A 37 7.70 11.93 -7.14
CA ASN A 37 7.23 12.72 -8.27
C ASN A 37 5.70 12.89 -8.25
N SER A 38 5.20 13.92 -8.92
CA SER A 38 3.75 14.07 -9.16
C SER A 38 3.26 13.11 -10.25
N GLY A 39 2.00 12.70 -10.16
CA GLY A 39 1.34 11.84 -11.14
C GLY A 39 0.46 10.78 -10.48
N ASP A 40 0.02 9.81 -11.28
CA ASP A 40 -0.87 8.75 -10.84
C ASP A 40 -0.10 7.60 -10.18
N TYR A 41 -0.48 7.28 -8.95
CA TYR A 41 0.08 6.18 -8.18
C TYR A 41 -0.91 5.02 -8.14
N ILE A 42 -0.37 3.81 -8.10
CA ILE A 42 -1.16 2.59 -7.92
C ILE A 42 -0.92 2.06 -6.52
N VAL A 43 -2.01 1.78 -5.81
CA VAL A 43 -2.00 1.01 -4.56
C VAL A 43 -2.53 -0.37 -4.90
N GLU A 44 -1.61 -1.33 -5.04
CA GLU A 44 -1.96 -2.72 -5.32
C GLU A 44 -2.22 -3.46 -4.01
N ILE A 45 -3.33 -4.20 -3.95
CA ILE A 45 -3.74 -4.99 -2.79
C ILE A 45 -3.81 -6.45 -3.20
N SER A 46 -3.14 -7.32 -2.43
CA SER A 46 -3.20 -8.77 -2.62
C SER A 46 -3.48 -9.48 -1.31
N ALA A 47 -4.15 -10.63 -1.36
CA ALA A 47 -4.45 -11.44 -0.19
C ALA A 47 -4.12 -12.91 -0.52
N PRO A 48 -3.48 -13.66 0.40
CA PRO A 48 -3.23 -15.09 0.20
C PRO A 48 -4.53 -15.91 0.16
N ASN A 49 -5.58 -15.41 0.83
CA ASN A 49 -6.90 -16.04 0.88
C ASN A 49 -7.99 -14.97 0.78
N GLN A 50 -9.17 -15.35 0.28
CA GLN A 50 -10.33 -14.45 0.24
C GLN A 50 -10.72 -14.03 1.66
N SER A 51 -10.63 -12.73 1.95
CA SER A 51 -10.96 -12.16 3.25
C SER A 51 -11.44 -10.71 3.11
N GLY A 52 -12.22 -10.24 4.08
CA GLY A 52 -12.52 -8.81 4.21
C GLY A 52 -11.30 -8.06 4.75
N TYR A 53 -11.09 -6.84 4.27
CA TYR A 53 -9.99 -5.99 4.72
C TYR A 53 -10.42 -4.53 4.88
N VAL A 54 -9.68 -3.80 5.71
CA VAL A 54 -9.83 -2.36 5.90
C VAL A 54 -8.45 -1.71 5.80
N ILE A 55 -8.33 -0.72 4.92
CA ILE A 55 -7.11 0.06 4.75
C ILE A 55 -7.39 1.55 4.93
N ASN A 56 -6.43 2.25 5.51
CA ASN A 56 -6.41 3.71 5.55
C ASN A 56 -5.31 4.22 4.63
N ILE A 57 -5.65 5.17 3.78
CA ILE A 57 -4.70 5.87 2.90
C ILE A 57 -4.80 7.36 3.23
N GLU A 58 -3.65 7.98 3.45
CA GLU A 58 -3.53 9.40 3.75
C GLU A 58 -2.42 10.00 2.89
N VAL A 59 -2.73 11.12 2.24
CA VAL A 59 -1.78 11.91 1.44
C VAL A 59 -1.83 13.33 1.97
N SER A 60 -0.67 13.85 2.38
CA SER A 60 -0.49 15.14 3.05
C SER A 60 0.77 15.83 2.56
#